data_AF-A0A7S0RXD3-F1
#
_entry.id   AF-A0A7S0RXD3-F1
#
_cell.length_a   1.000
_cell.length_b   1.000
_cell.length_c   1.000
_cell.angle_alpha   90.00
_cell.angle_beta   90.00
_cell.angle_gamma   90.00
#
_symmetry.space_group_name_H-M   'P 1'
#
loop_
_entity.id
_entity.type
_entity.pdbx_description
1 polymer ?
#
loop_
_entity_poly.entity_id
_entity_poly.type
_entity_poly.pdbx_seq_one_letter_code
_entity_poly.pdbx_strand_id
1 'polypeptide(L)'
;MAVQEIFVPGRLCLFGEHSDWAGAFRAQNAEISPGKTIVVGTEEGLYAQAQPLDDKVIIFSSTTDAGEKSTVQFPLDTDTLLHEAQKGGFFSYVAGVAYRISVNHQVGGIRIDNYRTTLPLGKGLSSSAAVCVLVARAFNRVYGLQLTVRGEMEYAYLGEVTTPSKCGRMDQACAYGALVAMSYDADILRIAPASLAVPLHMVLVDLKAAKDTTAILQGLQRAYPTASDDKSQALQQLLGDINLGVCERALAAMAAGDLPGLGALMREAQSEFDARAGPMCPEQLTAPVLHKVLTYAPIQGLIHGAKGVGSQGDGTAQILCKDAGAQAAVCRILSEELGMGVMPLTVPATH
;
A
#
# COMPACT_ATOMS: atom_id res chain seq x y z
N MET A 1 -10.49 -18.88 -26.76
CA MET A 1 -9.28 -18.37 -26.05
C MET A 1 -9.37 -18.81 -24.59
N ALA A 2 -8.25 -19.16 -23.97
CA ALA A 2 -8.25 -19.74 -22.61
C ALA A 2 -8.54 -18.69 -21.55
N VAL A 3 -9.40 -19.03 -20.59
CA VAL A 3 -9.62 -18.25 -19.36
C VAL A 3 -8.30 -18.17 -18.60
N GLN A 4 -7.94 -16.96 -18.16
CA GLN A 4 -6.73 -16.68 -17.40
C GLN A 4 -7.08 -16.58 -15.91
N GLU A 5 -6.51 -17.45 -15.08
CA GLU A 5 -6.55 -17.28 -13.62
C GLU A 5 -5.54 -16.21 -13.20
N ILE A 6 -5.96 -15.31 -12.33
CA ILE A 6 -5.18 -14.18 -11.86
C ILE A 6 -5.32 -14.04 -10.35
N PHE A 7 -4.18 -13.88 -9.69
CA PHE A 7 -4.11 -13.46 -8.30
C PHE A 7 -3.36 -12.12 -8.20
N VAL A 8 -3.88 -11.22 -7.37
CA VAL A 8 -3.21 -9.97 -6.99
C VAL A 8 -3.28 -9.83 -5.48
N PRO A 9 -2.14 -9.85 -4.77
CA PRO A 9 -2.13 -9.69 -3.33
C PRO A 9 -2.40 -8.23 -2.93
N GLY A 10 -2.68 -8.01 -1.66
CA GLY A 10 -2.50 -6.70 -1.04
C GLY A 10 -1.01 -6.37 -0.82
N ARG A 11 -0.76 -5.26 -0.13
CA ARG A 11 0.60 -4.86 0.27
C ARG A 11 0.64 -4.28 1.67
N LEU A 12 1.72 -4.54 2.39
CA LEU A 12 2.06 -3.89 3.65
C LEU A 12 3.33 -3.05 3.48
N CYS A 13 3.27 -1.78 3.84
CA CYS A 13 4.45 -0.95 4.03
C CYS A 13 5.09 -1.29 5.38
N LEU A 14 6.29 -1.86 5.36
CA LEU A 14 7.06 -2.13 6.56
C LEU A 14 7.72 -0.84 7.06
N PHE A 15 8.30 -0.06 6.14
CA PHE A 15 8.98 1.20 6.41
C PHE A 15 8.83 2.20 5.27
N GLY A 16 8.79 3.48 5.62
CA GLY A 16 8.94 4.61 4.71
C GLY A 16 7.67 5.20 4.15
N GLU A 17 6.57 5.06 4.89
CA GLU A 17 5.31 5.71 4.58
C GLU A 17 5.48 7.17 4.18
N HIS A 18 4.68 7.61 3.22
CA HIS A 18 4.65 8.97 2.67
C HIS A 18 5.86 9.42 1.85
N SER A 19 6.98 8.70 1.90
CA SER A 19 8.18 9.09 1.15
C SER A 19 8.02 8.95 -0.37
N ASP A 20 7.02 8.19 -0.83
CA ASP A 20 6.73 7.96 -2.25
C ASP A 20 6.21 9.20 -2.98
N TRP A 21 5.29 9.94 -2.36
CA TRP A 21 4.84 11.23 -2.90
C TRP A 21 5.77 12.37 -2.46
N ALA A 22 6.42 12.28 -1.31
CA ALA A 22 7.37 13.31 -0.87
C ALA A 22 8.58 13.41 -1.82
N GLY A 23 9.16 12.27 -2.19
CA GLY A 23 10.27 12.20 -3.14
C GLY A 23 9.92 12.69 -4.55
N ALA A 24 8.63 12.68 -4.93
CA ALA A 24 8.19 13.21 -6.22
C ALA A 24 8.30 14.74 -6.32
N PHE A 25 8.19 15.47 -5.20
CA PHE A 25 8.35 16.93 -5.18
C PHE A 25 9.78 17.38 -5.51
N ARG A 26 10.75 16.45 -5.53
CA ARG A 26 12.12 16.72 -5.97
C ARG A 26 12.19 17.26 -7.41
N ALA A 27 11.21 16.92 -8.25
CA ALA A 27 11.07 17.52 -9.59
C ALA A 27 10.91 19.06 -9.56
N GLN A 28 10.38 19.60 -8.45
CA GLN A 28 10.14 21.03 -8.25
C GLN A 28 11.21 21.68 -7.37
N ASN A 29 11.83 20.91 -6.45
CA ASN A 29 12.87 21.39 -5.56
C ASN A 29 13.96 20.33 -5.36
N ALA A 30 15.13 20.56 -5.96
CA ALA A 30 16.28 19.66 -5.93
C ALA A 30 17.01 19.60 -4.56
N GLU A 31 16.54 20.30 -3.53
CA GLU A 31 17.02 20.12 -2.15
C GLU A 31 16.21 19.06 -1.38
N ILE A 32 15.04 18.65 -1.88
CA ILE A 32 14.26 17.56 -1.29
C ILE A 32 15.00 16.24 -1.46
N SER A 33 15.20 15.50 -0.37
CA SER A 33 15.82 14.17 -0.40
C SER A 33 14.95 13.15 -1.17
N PRO A 34 15.55 12.15 -1.83
CA PRO A 34 14.81 11.03 -2.41
C PRO A 34 13.97 10.27 -1.36
N GLY A 35 12.86 9.68 -1.79
CA GLY A 35 12.05 8.81 -0.96
C GLY A 35 12.50 7.35 -0.99
N LYS A 36 12.13 6.57 0.03
CA LYS A 36 12.38 5.12 0.08
C LYS A 36 11.34 4.40 0.91
N THR A 37 10.81 3.30 0.37
CA THR A 37 9.87 2.41 1.06
C THR A 37 10.33 0.97 1.02
N ILE A 38 9.99 0.20 2.05
CA ILE A 38 10.13 -1.27 2.08
C ILE A 38 8.72 -1.84 2.15
N VAL A 39 8.34 -2.61 1.14
CA VAL A 39 6.97 -3.10 0.95
C VAL A 39 6.99 -4.61 0.75
N VAL A 40 5.99 -5.29 1.31
CA VAL A 40 5.81 -6.73 1.14
C VAL A 40 4.39 -7.03 0.66
N GLY A 41 4.25 -8.03 -0.22
CA GLY A 41 2.95 -8.57 -0.61
C GLY A 41 2.30 -9.38 0.52
N THR A 42 0.98 -9.39 0.59
CA THR A 42 0.22 -10.22 1.53
C THR A 42 -0.18 -11.57 0.91
N GLU A 43 -0.60 -12.54 1.71
CA GLU A 43 -1.21 -13.78 1.21
C GLU A 43 -2.68 -13.55 0.81
N GLU A 44 -3.32 -12.56 1.43
CA GLU A 44 -4.64 -12.08 1.08
C GLU A 44 -4.60 -11.23 -0.19
N GLY A 45 -5.63 -11.36 -1.01
CA GLY A 45 -5.71 -10.70 -2.30
C GLY A 45 -7.02 -10.89 -3.03
N LEU A 46 -6.99 -10.49 -4.30
CA LEU A 46 -8.03 -10.63 -5.29
C LEU A 46 -7.76 -11.87 -6.14
N TYR A 47 -8.72 -12.78 -6.20
CA TYR A 47 -8.74 -13.92 -7.10
C TYR A 47 -9.70 -13.60 -8.23
N ALA A 48 -9.24 -13.78 -9.47
CA ALA A 48 -10.03 -13.40 -10.63
C ALA A 48 -9.79 -14.30 -11.85
N GLN A 49 -10.81 -14.36 -12.70
CA GLN A 49 -10.73 -14.93 -14.04
C GLN A 49 -10.83 -13.82 -15.07
N ALA A 50 -9.98 -13.87 -16.10
CA ALA A 50 -10.04 -12.95 -17.22
C ALA A 50 -10.16 -13.70 -18.55
N GLN A 51 -11.03 -13.20 -19.44
CA GLN A 51 -11.20 -13.75 -20.77
C GLN A 51 -11.54 -12.65 -21.78
N PRO A 52 -11.14 -12.82 -23.06
CA PRO A 52 -11.51 -11.88 -24.10
C PRO A 52 -13.01 -11.97 -24.41
N LEU A 53 -13.56 -10.88 -24.95
CA LEU A 53 -14.91 -10.76 -25.47
C LEU A 53 -14.85 -10.30 -26.93
N ASP A 54 -15.83 -10.74 -27.74
CA ASP A 54 -15.97 -10.30 -29.12
C ASP A 54 -16.45 -8.84 -29.20
N ASP A 55 -17.37 -8.45 -28.32
CA ASP A 55 -17.83 -7.08 -28.16
C ASP A 55 -16.73 -6.20 -27.56
N LYS A 56 -16.55 -4.97 -28.07
CA LYS A 56 -15.60 -3.99 -27.51
C LYS A 56 -16.11 -3.35 -26.22
N VAL A 57 -16.18 -4.14 -25.17
CA VAL A 57 -16.59 -3.73 -23.83
C VAL A 57 -15.64 -4.29 -22.78
N ILE A 58 -15.51 -3.60 -21.65
CA ILE A 58 -14.97 -4.17 -20.42
C ILE A 58 -16.14 -4.51 -19.48
N ILE A 59 -16.23 -5.76 -19.06
CA ILE A 59 -17.15 -6.22 -18.01
C ILE A 59 -16.30 -6.57 -16.80
N PHE A 60 -16.52 -5.87 -15.69
CA PHE A 60 -15.81 -6.13 -14.44
C PHE A 60 -16.80 -6.51 -13.34
N SER A 61 -16.63 -7.69 -12.78
CA SER A 61 -17.36 -8.16 -11.61
C SER A 61 -16.43 -8.17 -10.41
N SER A 62 -16.88 -7.66 -9.26
CA SER A 62 -16.14 -7.62 -8.01
C SER A 62 -16.93 -8.32 -6.92
N THR A 63 -16.26 -9.20 -6.18
CA THR A 63 -16.79 -9.83 -4.97
C THR A 63 -16.00 -9.29 -3.78
N THR A 64 -16.66 -8.66 -2.81
CA THR A 64 -15.99 -8.15 -1.60
C THR A 64 -15.57 -9.28 -0.66
N ASP A 65 -14.78 -8.97 0.36
CA ASP A 65 -14.44 -9.88 1.45
C ASP A 65 -15.67 -10.33 2.26
N ALA A 66 -16.74 -9.54 2.26
CA ALA A 66 -18.05 -9.91 2.81
C ALA A 66 -18.91 -10.77 1.85
N GLY A 67 -18.42 -11.06 0.64
CA GLY A 67 -19.14 -11.84 -0.38
C GLY A 67 -20.15 -11.05 -1.20
N GLU A 68 -20.22 -9.73 -1.05
CA GLU A 68 -21.11 -8.89 -1.84
C GLU A 68 -20.60 -8.79 -3.28
N LYS A 69 -21.47 -9.10 -4.25
CA LYS A 69 -21.11 -9.06 -5.67
C LYS A 69 -21.70 -7.83 -6.36
N SER A 70 -20.86 -7.14 -7.11
CA SER A 70 -21.24 -6.02 -7.97
C SER A 70 -20.63 -6.19 -9.35
N THR A 71 -21.26 -5.66 -10.40
CA THR A 71 -20.78 -5.77 -11.78
C THR A 71 -21.02 -4.48 -12.52
N VAL A 72 -20.05 -4.08 -13.32
CA VAL A 72 -20.12 -2.92 -14.20
C VAL A 72 -19.72 -3.33 -15.62
N GLN A 73 -20.26 -2.60 -16.60
CA GLN A 73 -19.87 -2.73 -17.99
C GLN A 73 -19.65 -1.34 -18.56
N PHE A 74 -18.52 -1.16 -19.25
CA PHE A 74 -18.23 0.04 -20.02
C PHE A 74 -17.93 -0.35 -21.46
N PRO A 75 -18.39 0.45 -22.45
CA PRO A 75 -17.77 0.46 -23.77
C PRO A 75 -16.25 0.64 -23.65
N LEU A 76 -15.49 -0.13 -24.43
CA LEU A 76 -14.03 -0.02 -24.48
C LEU A 76 -13.62 1.06 -25.50
N ASP A 77 -14.10 2.28 -25.26
CA ASP A 77 -13.75 3.49 -26.01
C ASP A 77 -13.11 4.52 -25.08
N THR A 78 -12.17 5.29 -25.60
CA THR A 78 -11.31 6.16 -24.77
C THR A 78 -12.07 7.28 -24.08
N ASP A 79 -13.09 7.85 -24.73
CA ASP A 79 -13.84 9.00 -24.20
C ASP A 79 -14.75 8.57 -23.05
N THR A 80 -15.47 7.46 -23.22
CA THR A 80 -16.29 6.87 -22.15
C THR A 80 -15.43 6.44 -20.97
N LEU A 81 -14.33 5.71 -21.21
CA LEU A 81 -13.47 5.23 -20.12
C LEU A 81 -12.85 6.40 -19.34
N LEU A 82 -12.41 7.46 -20.02
CA LEU A 82 -11.88 8.65 -19.35
C LEU A 82 -12.96 9.35 -18.52
N HIS A 83 -14.17 9.50 -19.08
CA HIS A 83 -15.29 10.09 -18.37
C HIS A 83 -15.66 9.30 -17.10
N GLU A 84 -15.76 7.97 -17.19
CA GLU A 84 -16.06 7.11 -16.04
C GLU A 84 -14.93 7.09 -15.00
N ALA A 85 -13.68 7.19 -15.43
CA ALA A 85 -12.53 7.31 -14.52
C ALA A 85 -12.59 8.60 -13.69
N GLN A 86 -13.02 9.71 -14.30
CA GLN A 86 -13.08 11.03 -13.65
C GLN A 86 -14.25 11.19 -12.66
N LYS A 87 -15.31 10.38 -12.76
CA LYS A 87 -16.46 10.42 -11.82
C LYS A 87 -16.06 10.08 -10.38
N GLY A 88 -15.03 9.26 -10.20
CA GLY A 88 -14.64 8.71 -8.91
C GLY A 88 -15.55 7.57 -8.43
N GLY A 89 -15.10 6.90 -7.37
CA GLY A 89 -15.72 5.68 -6.85
C GLY A 89 -14.95 4.42 -7.24
N PHE A 90 -15.42 3.26 -6.78
CA PHE A 90 -14.69 2.00 -6.88
C PHE A 90 -14.42 1.58 -8.33
N PHE A 91 -15.41 1.66 -9.22
CA PHE A 91 -15.26 1.22 -10.61
C PHE A 91 -14.50 2.21 -11.49
N SER A 92 -14.28 3.45 -11.03
CA SER A 92 -13.44 4.41 -11.76
C SER A 92 -11.99 3.95 -11.89
N TYR A 93 -11.49 3.15 -10.93
CA TYR A 93 -10.17 2.51 -11.03
C TYR A 93 -10.08 1.57 -12.24
N VAL A 94 -11.13 0.79 -12.48
CA VAL A 94 -11.23 -0.12 -13.62
C VAL A 94 -11.23 0.66 -14.93
N ALA A 95 -12.07 1.70 -15.01
CA ALA A 95 -12.15 2.55 -16.19
C ALA A 95 -10.83 3.29 -16.46
N GLY A 96 -10.16 3.80 -15.42
CA GLY A 96 -8.88 4.51 -15.53
C GLY A 96 -7.77 3.63 -16.08
N VAL A 97 -7.62 2.40 -15.59
CA VAL A 97 -6.60 1.47 -16.12
C VAL A 97 -6.95 1.02 -17.53
N ALA A 98 -8.22 0.68 -17.80
CA ALA A 98 -8.67 0.31 -19.14
C ALA A 98 -8.45 1.44 -20.15
N TYR A 99 -8.67 2.70 -19.77
CA TYR A 99 -8.37 3.88 -20.57
C TYR A 99 -6.88 3.93 -20.93
N ARG A 100 -5.99 3.82 -19.94
CA ARG A 100 -4.54 3.91 -20.18
C ARG A 100 -4.04 2.76 -21.06
N ILE A 101 -4.56 1.54 -20.89
CA ILE A 101 -4.24 0.42 -21.77
C ILE A 101 -4.75 0.68 -23.19
N SER A 102 -6.01 1.13 -23.35
CA SER A 102 -6.63 1.32 -24.67
C SER A 102 -5.99 2.44 -25.49
N VAL A 103 -5.41 3.46 -24.83
CA VAL A 103 -4.67 4.54 -25.50
C VAL A 103 -3.31 4.04 -26.03
N ASN A 104 -2.68 3.09 -25.35
CA ASN A 104 -1.30 2.67 -25.64
C ASN A 104 -1.19 1.31 -26.36
N HIS A 105 -2.26 0.52 -26.37
CA HIS A 105 -2.28 -0.83 -26.93
C HIS A 105 -3.57 -1.09 -27.71
N GLN A 106 -3.45 -1.86 -28.80
CA GLN A 106 -4.61 -2.37 -29.52
C GLN A 106 -5.16 -3.61 -28.80
N VAL A 107 -6.30 -3.45 -28.14
CA VAL A 107 -6.99 -4.51 -27.38
C VAL A 107 -8.45 -4.62 -27.80
N GLY A 108 -9.03 -5.80 -27.60
CA GLY A 108 -10.47 -6.06 -27.74
C GLY A 108 -11.20 -6.01 -26.39
N GLY A 109 -12.46 -6.44 -26.36
CA GLY A 109 -13.23 -6.50 -25.12
C GLY A 109 -12.71 -7.54 -24.12
N ILE A 110 -13.00 -7.34 -22.84
CA ILE A 110 -12.52 -8.22 -21.77
C ILE A 110 -13.58 -8.39 -20.68
N ARG A 111 -13.72 -9.61 -20.19
CA ARG A 111 -14.42 -9.89 -18.94
C ARG A 111 -13.41 -10.20 -17.86
N ILE A 112 -13.53 -9.55 -16.72
CA ILE A 112 -12.74 -9.78 -15.52
C ILE A 112 -13.73 -10.07 -14.39
N ASP A 113 -13.74 -11.30 -13.88
CA ASP A 113 -14.55 -11.68 -12.72
C ASP A 113 -13.65 -11.89 -11.51
N ASN A 114 -13.55 -10.88 -10.65
CA ASN A 114 -12.99 -11.04 -9.31
C ASN A 114 -14.00 -11.82 -8.44
N TYR A 115 -13.92 -13.14 -8.56
CA TYR A 115 -14.87 -14.08 -7.96
C TYR A 115 -14.65 -14.30 -6.45
N ARG A 116 -13.47 -13.94 -5.91
CA ARG A 116 -13.18 -14.04 -4.48
C ARG A 116 -12.18 -12.95 -4.07
N THR A 117 -12.49 -12.29 -2.95
CA THR A 117 -11.57 -11.36 -2.29
C THR A 117 -11.34 -11.84 -0.86
N THR A 118 -10.07 -11.93 -0.49
CA THR A 118 -9.64 -12.22 0.89
C THR A 118 -9.00 -11.00 1.55
N LEU A 119 -8.71 -9.97 0.75
CA LEU A 119 -8.12 -8.72 1.20
C LEU A 119 -9.16 -7.87 1.94
N PRO A 120 -8.96 -7.55 3.23
CA PRO A 120 -9.88 -6.71 3.99
C PRO A 120 -9.96 -5.29 3.42
N LEU A 121 -11.19 -4.83 3.16
CA LEU A 121 -11.40 -3.47 2.65
C LEU A 121 -11.08 -2.41 3.71
N GLY A 122 -10.39 -1.34 3.30
CA GLY A 122 -10.16 -0.15 4.14
C GLY A 122 -9.14 -0.32 5.27
N LYS A 123 -8.37 -1.42 5.30
CA LYS A 123 -7.39 -1.71 6.38
C LYS A 123 -5.95 -1.33 6.06
N GLY A 124 -5.75 -0.41 5.12
CA GLY A 124 -4.41 0.05 4.72
C GLY A 124 -3.59 -0.93 3.89
N LEU A 125 -4.22 -1.97 3.33
CA LEU A 125 -3.59 -3.02 2.52
C LEU A 125 -3.68 -2.80 0.98
N SER A 126 -3.99 -1.57 0.56
CA SER A 126 -4.05 -1.13 -0.85
C SER A 126 -5.04 -1.87 -1.75
N SER A 127 -6.29 -1.99 -1.31
CA SER A 127 -7.35 -2.59 -2.13
C SER A 127 -7.59 -1.87 -3.46
N SER A 128 -7.48 -0.53 -3.53
CA SER A 128 -7.61 0.21 -4.80
C SER A 128 -6.50 -0.15 -5.79
N ALA A 129 -5.24 -0.13 -5.34
CA ALA A 129 -4.11 -0.49 -6.18
C ALA A 129 -4.14 -1.95 -6.61
N ALA A 130 -4.61 -2.87 -5.76
CA ALA A 130 -4.79 -4.27 -6.12
C ALA A 130 -5.81 -4.44 -7.28
N VAL A 131 -6.91 -3.66 -7.26
CA VAL A 131 -7.87 -3.62 -8.38
C VAL A 131 -7.22 -3.06 -9.64
N CYS A 132 -6.48 -1.95 -9.54
CA CYS A 132 -5.78 -1.37 -10.67
C CYS A 132 -4.79 -2.37 -11.32
N VAL A 133 -4.00 -3.05 -10.49
CA VAL A 133 -3.05 -4.08 -10.92
C VAL A 133 -3.78 -5.28 -11.52
N LEU A 134 -4.91 -5.70 -10.96
CA LEU A 134 -5.72 -6.79 -11.50
C LEU A 134 -6.17 -6.48 -12.93
N VAL A 135 -6.66 -5.27 -13.19
CA VAL A 135 -7.09 -4.86 -14.53
C VAL A 135 -5.91 -4.83 -15.50
N ALA A 136 -4.79 -4.22 -15.11
CA ALA A 136 -3.58 -4.18 -15.96
C ALA A 136 -3.06 -5.58 -16.29
N ARG A 137 -2.99 -6.47 -15.28
CA ARG A 137 -2.56 -7.86 -15.41
C ARG A 137 -3.53 -8.69 -16.26
N ALA A 138 -4.83 -8.44 -16.16
CA ALA A 138 -5.84 -9.10 -16.98
C ALA A 138 -5.65 -8.76 -18.46
N PHE A 139 -5.51 -7.49 -18.81
CA PHE A 139 -5.19 -7.09 -20.18
C PHE A 139 -3.86 -7.68 -20.64
N ASN A 140 -2.81 -7.62 -19.81
CA ASN A 140 -1.50 -8.17 -20.14
C ASN A 140 -1.56 -9.65 -20.52
N ARG A 141 -2.24 -10.47 -19.70
CA ARG A 141 -2.37 -11.93 -19.90
C ARG A 141 -3.30 -12.30 -21.04
N VAL A 142 -4.47 -11.67 -21.14
CA VAL A 142 -5.47 -11.98 -22.17
C VAL A 142 -4.99 -11.59 -23.57
N TYR A 143 -4.33 -10.45 -23.71
CA TYR A 143 -3.88 -9.92 -25.00
C TYR A 143 -2.40 -10.16 -25.30
N GLY A 144 -1.65 -10.78 -24.38
CA GLY A 144 -0.23 -11.05 -24.58
C GLY A 144 0.58 -9.77 -24.81
N LEU A 145 0.33 -8.72 -24.04
CA LEU A 145 0.97 -7.40 -24.22
C LEU A 145 2.47 -7.39 -23.89
N GLN A 146 2.98 -8.47 -23.28
CA GLN A 146 4.39 -8.64 -22.88
C GLN A 146 4.87 -7.56 -21.90
N LEU A 147 3.95 -7.02 -21.08
CA LEU A 147 4.31 -6.10 -20.01
C LEU A 147 5.07 -6.85 -18.92
N THR A 148 6.16 -6.24 -18.44
CA THR A 148 6.84 -6.69 -17.22
C THR A 148 5.95 -6.38 -16.00
N VAL A 149 6.25 -6.97 -14.84
CA VAL A 149 5.56 -6.62 -13.58
C VAL A 149 5.64 -5.10 -13.29
N ARG A 150 6.77 -4.47 -13.61
CA ARG A 150 6.93 -3.01 -13.54
C ARG A 150 6.00 -2.28 -14.51
N GLY A 151 5.79 -2.82 -15.71
CA GLY A 151 4.82 -2.29 -16.67
C GLY A 151 3.38 -2.40 -16.19
N GLU A 152 2.99 -3.54 -15.60
CA GLU A 152 1.67 -3.70 -14.96
C GLU A 152 1.48 -2.67 -13.84
N MET A 153 2.50 -2.50 -12.98
CA MET A 153 2.50 -1.50 -11.91
C MET A 153 2.34 -0.07 -12.44
N GLU A 154 3.05 0.28 -13.52
CA GLU A 154 2.97 1.62 -14.12
C GLU A 154 1.57 1.89 -14.69
N TYR A 155 0.98 0.94 -15.43
CA TYR A 155 -0.39 1.11 -15.92
C TYR A 155 -1.43 1.19 -14.80
N ALA A 156 -1.24 0.42 -13.73
CA ALA A 156 -2.07 0.50 -12.54
C ALA A 156 -2.00 1.89 -11.91
N TYR A 157 -0.78 2.42 -11.71
CA TYR A 157 -0.59 3.76 -11.13
C TYR A 157 -1.18 4.85 -12.02
N LEU A 158 -0.87 4.82 -13.32
CA LEU A 158 -1.36 5.79 -14.29
C LEU A 158 -2.89 5.78 -14.40
N GLY A 159 -3.50 4.59 -14.32
CA GLY A 159 -4.96 4.46 -14.28
C GLY A 159 -5.55 5.02 -13.00
N GLU A 160 -4.92 4.79 -11.86
CA GLU A 160 -5.38 5.29 -10.56
C GLU A 160 -5.34 6.82 -10.49
N VAL A 161 -4.26 7.46 -10.95
CA VAL A 161 -4.15 8.94 -10.99
C VAL A 161 -4.97 9.59 -12.12
N THR A 162 -5.60 8.80 -12.99
CA THR A 162 -6.63 9.30 -13.92
C THR A 162 -7.96 9.52 -13.19
N THR A 163 -8.14 8.93 -12.00
CA THR A 163 -9.28 9.16 -11.12
C THR A 163 -9.01 10.35 -10.16
N PRO A 164 -9.99 10.82 -9.37
CA PRO A 164 -9.76 11.83 -8.32
C PRO A 164 -8.82 11.40 -7.18
N SER A 165 -8.26 10.19 -7.21
CA SER A 165 -7.33 9.69 -6.18
C SER A 165 -6.04 10.52 -6.11
N LYS A 166 -5.53 10.68 -4.88
CA LYS A 166 -4.25 11.38 -4.59
C LYS A 166 -3.18 10.43 -4.05
N CYS A 167 -3.32 9.14 -4.34
CA CYS A 167 -2.35 8.12 -3.93
C CYS A 167 -0.98 8.33 -4.60
N GLY A 168 0.08 8.01 -3.88
CA GLY A 168 1.42 7.93 -4.45
C GLY A 168 1.66 6.60 -5.18
N ARG A 169 2.92 6.33 -5.51
CA ARG A 169 3.35 5.17 -6.32
C ARG A 169 3.62 3.90 -5.50
N MET A 170 3.63 3.98 -4.17
CA MET A 170 3.99 2.85 -3.32
C MET A 170 2.98 1.69 -3.42
N ASP A 171 1.70 2.01 -3.52
CA ASP A 171 0.62 1.02 -3.34
C ASP A 171 0.56 -0.01 -4.47
N GLN A 172 0.97 0.36 -5.67
CA GLN A 172 1.01 -0.54 -6.82
C GLN A 172 2.15 -1.57 -6.71
N ALA A 173 3.01 -1.49 -5.70
CA ALA A 173 3.98 -2.54 -5.38
C ALA A 173 3.34 -3.90 -5.09
N CYS A 174 2.04 -3.95 -4.78
CA CYS A 174 1.25 -5.18 -4.74
C CYS A 174 1.35 -6.00 -6.05
N ALA A 175 1.70 -5.38 -7.19
CA ALA A 175 2.02 -6.08 -8.43
C ALA A 175 3.14 -7.12 -8.28
N TYR A 176 4.12 -6.89 -7.40
CA TYR A 176 5.24 -7.82 -7.21
C TYR A 176 4.87 -9.02 -6.32
N GLY A 177 3.95 -8.83 -5.37
CA GLY A 177 3.59 -9.88 -4.41
C GLY A 177 4.76 -10.41 -3.57
N ALA A 178 5.85 -9.67 -3.49
CA ALA A 178 7.09 -10.05 -2.83
C ALA A 178 7.67 -8.88 -2.05
N LEU A 179 8.69 -9.15 -1.24
CA LEU A 179 9.43 -8.12 -0.51
C LEU A 179 10.30 -7.30 -1.48
N VAL A 180 10.04 -5.99 -1.55
CA VAL A 180 10.75 -5.05 -2.42
C VAL A 180 11.12 -3.77 -1.67
N ALA A 181 12.28 -3.22 -2.01
CA ALA A 181 12.66 -1.87 -1.68
C ALA A 181 12.40 -0.97 -2.89
N MET A 182 11.78 0.19 -2.67
CA MET A 182 11.46 1.15 -3.71
C MET A 182 12.11 2.48 -3.39
N SER A 183 12.67 3.14 -4.39
CA SER A 183 13.27 4.47 -4.27
C SER A 183 12.60 5.43 -5.24
N TYR A 184 12.32 6.63 -4.77
CA TYR A 184 11.57 7.67 -5.46
C TYR A 184 12.46 8.91 -5.58
N ASP A 185 12.99 9.18 -6.76
CA ASP A 185 13.84 10.33 -7.04
C ASP A 185 13.18 11.14 -8.15
N ALA A 186 12.36 12.12 -7.77
CA ALA A 186 11.46 12.84 -8.68
C ALA A 186 10.55 11.87 -9.46
N ASP A 187 10.71 11.77 -10.78
CA ASP A 187 9.98 10.87 -11.67
C ASP A 187 10.65 9.49 -11.81
N ILE A 188 11.86 9.32 -11.28
CA ILE A 188 12.62 8.07 -11.36
C ILE A 188 12.21 7.14 -10.21
N LEU A 189 11.41 6.14 -10.55
CA LEU A 189 11.09 5.01 -9.68
C LEU A 189 12.06 3.86 -9.89
N ARG A 190 12.80 3.46 -8.84
CA ARG A 190 13.62 2.24 -8.82
C ARG A 190 13.02 1.22 -7.87
N ILE A 191 13.04 -0.04 -8.26
CA ILE A 191 12.53 -1.16 -7.46
C ILE A 191 13.61 -2.22 -7.44
N ALA A 192 13.97 -2.66 -6.24
CA ALA A 192 14.94 -3.72 -6.01
C ALA A 192 14.29 -4.81 -5.14
N PRO A 193 14.49 -6.10 -5.46
CA PRO A 193 14.19 -7.17 -4.50
C PRO A 193 14.94 -6.91 -3.19
N ALA A 194 14.31 -7.22 -2.07
CA ALA A 194 14.95 -7.18 -0.77
C ALA A 194 14.98 -8.57 -0.13
N SER A 195 16.07 -8.85 0.59
CA SER A 195 16.29 -10.15 1.23
C SER A 195 15.77 -10.14 2.66
N LEU A 196 15.26 -11.29 3.08
CA LEU A 196 14.79 -11.55 4.43
C LEU A 196 15.33 -12.92 4.88
N ALA A 197 16.25 -12.93 5.85
CA ALA A 197 16.93 -14.15 6.27
C ALA A 197 16.05 -15.09 7.11
N VAL A 198 15.14 -14.54 7.90
CA VAL A 198 14.22 -15.28 8.77
C VAL A 198 12.80 -14.73 8.60
N PRO A 199 11.75 -15.56 8.75
CA PRO A 199 10.38 -15.09 8.55
C PRO A 199 9.99 -13.97 9.53
N LEU A 200 9.09 -13.09 9.11
CA LEU A 200 8.47 -12.08 9.98
C LEU A 200 7.07 -12.53 10.39
N HIS A 201 6.80 -12.54 11.69
CA HIS A 201 5.46 -12.80 12.23
C HIS A 201 4.78 -11.48 12.56
N MET A 202 4.02 -10.94 11.62
CA MET A 202 3.38 -9.64 11.72
C MET A 202 1.93 -9.75 12.21
N VAL A 203 1.44 -8.76 12.93
CA VAL A 203 0.00 -8.58 13.19
C VAL A 203 -0.40 -7.19 12.72
N LEU A 204 -1.38 -7.15 11.82
CA LEU A 204 -2.07 -5.92 11.45
C LEU A 204 -3.25 -5.71 12.39
N VAL A 205 -3.35 -4.51 12.95
CA VAL A 205 -4.36 -4.17 13.95
C VAL A 205 -5.22 -3.04 13.41
N ASP A 206 -6.48 -3.35 13.12
CA ASP A 206 -7.52 -2.36 12.91
C ASP A 206 -7.91 -1.77 14.27
N LEU A 207 -7.57 -0.50 14.47
CA LEU A 207 -7.76 0.20 15.74
C LEU A 207 -9.23 0.56 16.00
N LYS A 208 -10.13 0.34 15.01
CA LYS A 208 -11.57 0.63 15.09
C LYS A 208 -11.89 2.05 15.58
N ALA A 209 -11.00 2.98 15.27
CA ALA A 209 -11.12 4.38 15.64
C ALA A 209 -11.20 5.26 14.39
N ALA A 210 -11.81 6.43 14.55
CA ALA A 210 -12.05 7.33 13.44
C ALA A 210 -10.75 8.06 13.04
N LYS A 211 -10.55 8.22 11.73
CA LYS A 211 -9.45 8.99 11.17
C LYS A 211 -9.84 9.57 9.82
N ASP A 212 -9.43 10.81 9.57
CA ASP A 212 -9.53 11.45 8.26
C ASP A 212 -8.18 11.41 7.53
N THR A 213 -8.04 10.43 6.64
CA THR A 213 -6.84 10.29 5.79
C THR A 213 -6.64 11.50 4.87
N THR A 214 -7.72 12.13 4.41
CA THR A 214 -7.64 13.29 3.51
C THR A 214 -7.08 14.49 4.25
N ALA A 215 -7.54 14.75 5.48
CA ALA A 215 -7.02 15.82 6.32
C ALA A 215 -5.54 15.63 6.65
N ILE A 216 -5.12 14.40 6.99
CA ILE A 216 -3.71 14.07 7.24
C ILE A 216 -2.87 14.36 6.01
N LEU A 217 -3.23 13.80 4.85
CA LEU A 217 -2.45 13.99 3.63
C LEU A 217 -2.35 15.47 3.23
N GLN A 218 -3.45 16.23 3.35
CA GLN A 218 -3.42 17.67 3.13
C GLN A 218 -2.50 18.39 4.12
N GLY A 219 -2.51 18.02 5.40
CA GLY A 219 -1.64 18.61 6.42
C GLY A 219 -0.16 18.36 6.13
N LEU A 220 0.20 17.12 5.79
CA LEU A 220 1.59 16.74 5.48
C LEU A 220 2.08 17.37 4.17
N GLN A 221 1.26 17.35 3.11
CA GLN A 221 1.65 17.85 1.78
C GLN A 221 1.87 19.37 1.75
N ARG A 222 1.28 20.14 2.68
CA ARG A 222 1.50 21.60 2.78
C ARG A 222 2.97 21.97 3.06
N ALA A 223 3.77 21.06 3.61
CA ALA A 223 5.19 21.29 3.83
C ALA A 223 6.03 21.27 2.54
N TYR A 224 5.44 20.89 1.40
CA TYR A 224 6.13 20.69 0.14
C TYR A 224 5.61 21.64 -0.97
N PRO A 225 6.43 21.99 -1.97
CA PRO A 225 7.84 21.61 -2.15
C PRO A 225 8.83 22.43 -1.30
N THR A 226 8.40 23.56 -0.74
CA THR A 226 9.26 24.47 0.01
C THR A 226 8.75 24.60 1.43
N ALA A 227 9.59 24.28 2.41
CA ALA A 227 9.24 24.42 3.81
C ALA A 227 9.15 25.90 4.19
N SER A 228 8.01 26.31 4.75
CA SER A 228 7.74 27.70 5.17
C SER A 228 8.03 27.98 6.66
N ASP A 229 8.20 26.93 7.46
CA ASP A 229 8.41 27.00 8.91
C ASP A 229 9.20 25.78 9.44
N ASP A 230 9.57 25.83 10.72
CA ASP A 230 10.35 24.77 11.37
C ASP A 230 9.63 23.41 11.37
N LYS A 231 8.29 23.41 11.45
CA LYS A 231 7.50 22.17 11.40
C LYS A 231 7.59 21.52 10.02
N SER A 232 7.47 22.32 8.97
CA SER A 232 7.61 21.87 7.59
C SER A 232 9.02 21.35 7.32
N GLN A 233 10.05 22.04 7.83
CA GLN A 233 11.45 21.56 7.72
C GLN A 233 11.65 20.23 8.45
N ALA A 234 11.10 20.09 9.67
CA ALA A 234 11.17 18.85 10.42
C ALA A 234 10.46 17.70 9.71
N LEU A 235 9.30 17.95 9.07
CA LEU A 235 8.62 16.96 8.26
C LEU A 235 9.44 16.56 7.02
N GLN A 236 10.06 17.52 6.33
CA GLN A 236 10.92 17.21 5.18
C GLN A 236 12.12 16.35 5.58
N GLN A 237 12.74 16.63 6.74
CA GLN A 237 13.80 15.79 7.30
C GLN A 237 13.32 14.38 7.64
N LEU A 238 12.12 14.26 8.23
CA LEU A 238 11.51 12.98 8.56
C LEU A 238 11.35 12.09 7.32
N LEU A 239 10.68 12.61 6.29
CA LEU A 239 10.33 11.83 5.10
C LEU A 239 11.50 11.67 4.12
N GLY A 240 12.55 12.48 4.29
CA GLY A 240 13.82 12.41 3.57
C GLY A 240 14.89 11.63 4.32
N ASP A 241 15.94 12.32 4.76
CA ASP A 241 17.17 11.72 5.30
C ASP A 241 16.95 10.75 6.48
N ILE A 242 16.03 11.07 7.40
CA ILE A 242 15.73 10.18 8.54
C ILE A 242 15.10 8.88 8.03
N ASN A 243 14.09 8.98 7.17
CA ASN A 243 13.47 7.82 6.55
C ASN A 243 14.47 6.98 5.75
N LEU A 244 15.34 7.62 4.96
CA LEU A 244 16.37 6.93 4.19
C LEU A 244 17.28 6.11 5.10
N GLY A 245 17.78 6.71 6.18
CA GLY A 245 18.65 6.04 7.15
C GLY A 245 17.93 4.92 7.92
N VAL A 246 16.65 5.08 8.26
CA VAL A 246 15.84 4.00 8.88
C VAL A 246 15.64 2.85 7.90
N CYS A 247 15.25 3.13 6.65
CA CYS A 247 15.03 2.11 5.64
C CYS A 247 16.31 1.32 5.32
N GLU A 248 17.47 1.97 5.25
CA GLU A 248 18.74 1.29 4.99
C GLU A 248 19.13 0.35 6.13
N ARG A 249 19.00 0.81 7.39
CA ARG A 249 19.23 -0.06 8.55
C ARG A 249 18.20 -1.18 8.64
N ALA A 250 16.95 -0.95 8.27
CA ALA A 250 15.91 -1.97 8.25
C ALA A 250 16.22 -3.07 7.21
N LEU A 251 16.64 -2.69 6.00
CA LEU A 251 17.10 -3.65 4.99
C LEU A 251 18.30 -4.48 5.48
N ALA A 252 19.27 -3.84 6.13
CA ALA A 252 20.41 -4.53 6.70
C ALA A 252 19.99 -5.52 7.82
N ALA A 253 19.10 -5.10 8.72
CA ALA A 253 18.58 -5.95 9.79
C ALA A 253 17.79 -7.15 9.24
N MET A 254 16.95 -6.94 8.22
CA MET A 254 16.20 -8.02 7.55
C MET A 254 17.13 -9.03 6.87
N ALA A 255 18.16 -8.55 6.18
CA ALA A 255 19.16 -9.40 5.54
C ALA A 255 20.03 -10.18 6.54
N ALA A 256 20.27 -9.62 7.73
CA ALA A 256 21.01 -10.28 8.81
C ALA A 256 20.15 -11.18 9.72
N GLY A 257 18.82 -11.09 9.60
CA GLY A 257 17.88 -11.77 10.51
C GLY A 257 17.81 -11.15 11.92
N ASP A 258 18.18 -9.88 12.07
CA ASP A 258 18.13 -9.16 13.34
C ASP A 258 16.72 -8.61 13.61
N LEU A 259 15.82 -9.49 14.06
CA LEU A 259 14.45 -9.12 14.42
C LEU A 259 14.37 -8.12 15.60
N PRO A 260 15.18 -8.24 16.68
CA PRO A 260 15.23 -7.22 17.72
C PRO A 260 15.62 -5.83 17.18
N GLY A 261 16.64 -5.75 16.33
CA GLY A 261 17.06 -4.50 15.69
C GLY A 261 15.98 -3.95 14.76
N LEU A 262 15.33 -4.79 13.96
CA LEU A 262 14.21 -4.40 13.12
C LEU A 262 13.04 -3.82 13.95
N GLY A 263 12.70 -4.45 15.06
CA GLY A 263 11.68 -3.96 15.98
C GLY A 263 12.05 -2.64 16.68
N ALA A 264 13.34 -2.43 16.98
CA ALA A 264 13.83 -1.15 17.47
C ALA A 264 13.68 -0.04 16.43
N LEU A 265 13.96 -0.33 15.15
CA LEU A 265 13.74 0.61 14.04
C LEU A 265 12.25 0.94 13.84
N MET A 266 11.33 0.00 14.07
CA MET A 266 9.89 0.31 14.03
C MET A 266 9.50 1.34 15.09
N ARG A 267 10.03 1.20 16.32
CA ARG A 267 9.81 2.16 17.41
C ARG A 267 10.44 3.52 17.10
N GLU A 268 11.65 3.51 16.56
CA GLU A 268 12.34 4.73 16.13
C GLU A 268 11.53 5.47 15.07
N ALA A 269 11.10 4.76 14.02
CA ALA A 269 10.28 5.33 12.95
C ALA A 269 8.97 5.93 13.48
N GLN A 270 8.31 5.27 14.44
CA GLN A 270 7.11 5.82 15.06
C GLN A 270 7.42 7.09 15.86
N SER A 271 8.44 7.05 16.72
CA SER A 271 8.82 8.19 17.57
C SER A 271 9.19 9.41 16.74
N GLU A 272 9.94 9.23 15.65
CA GLU A 272 10.29 10.30 14.72
C GLU A 272 9.05 10.85 14.00
N PHE A 273 8.12 9.97 13.61
CA PHE A 273 6.85 10.38 13.02
C PHE A 273 6.01 11.22 13.99
N ASP A 274 5.84 10.77 15.24
CA ASP A 274 5.07 11.50 16.25
C ASP A 274 5.66 12.89 16.51
N ALA A 275 6.99 12.98 16.60
CA ALA A 275 7.68 14.24 16.89
C ALA A 275 7.61 15.24 15.73
N ARG A 276 7.70 14.77 14.48
CA ARG A 276 7.91 15.63 13.30
C ARG A 276 6.70 15.76 12.39
N ALA A 277 5.91 14.70 12.23
CA ALA A 277 4.66 14.73 11.48
C ALA A 277 3.45 15.02 12.36
N GLY A 278 3.45 14.58 13.63
CA GLY A 278 2.37 14.84 14.58
C GLY A 278 1.90 16.31 14.62
N PRO A 279 2.80 17.30 14.72
CA PRO A 279 2.44 18.72 14.75
C PRO A 279 1.79 19.28 13.48
N MET A 280 1.82 18.54 12.35
CA MET A 280 1.26 18.98 11.06
C MET A 280 -0.25 18.77 10.97
N CYS A 281 -0.79 17.83 11.75
CA CYS A 281 -2.23 17.57 11.83
C CYS A 281 -2.57 16.96 13.21
N PRO A 282 -2.45 17.74 14.30
CA PRO A 282 -2.50 17.20 15.66
C PRO A 282 -3.85 16.54 15.99
N GLU A 283 -4.95 17.07 15.46
CA GLU A 283 -6.30 16.50 15.57
C GLU A 283 -6.43 15.06 15.02
N GLN A 284 -5.51 14.61 14.16
CA GLN A 284 -5.52 13.26 13.58
C GLN A 284 -4.30 12.42 14.02
N LEU A 285 -3.15 13.06 14.20
CA LEU A 285 -1.86 12.39 14.42
C LEU A 285 -1.42 12.30 15.88
N THR A 286 -2.17 12.89 16.83
CA THR A 286 -1.98 12.59 18.27
C THR A 286 -2.30 11.13 18.59
N ALA A 287 -3.21 10.51 17.81
CA ALA A 287 -3.43 9.07 17.74
C ALA A 287 -3.45 8.31 19.10
N PRO A 288 -4.29 8.71 20.08
CA PRO A 288 -4.29 8.11 21.40
C PRO A 288 -4.59 6.60 21.40
N VAL A 289 -5.40 6.10 20.46
CA VAL A 289 -5.73 4.67 20.37
C VAL A 289 -4.53 3.89 19.83
N LEU A 290 -3.83 4.43 18.83
CA LEU A 290 -2.57 3.88 18.34
C LEU A 290 -1.57 3.75 19.50
N HIS A 291 -1.28 4.85 20.22
CA HIS A 291 -0.30 4.80 21.30
C HIS A 291 -0.70 3.90 22.46
N LYS A 292 -2.00 3.77 22.76
CA LYS A 292 -2.50 2.78 23.71
C LYS A 292 -2.09 1.36 23.30
N VAL A 293 -2.24 0.99 22.01
CA VAL A 293 -1.84 -0.33 21.50
C VAL A 293 -0.32 -0.50 21.51
N LEU A 294 0.43 0.49 21.02
CA LEU A 294 1.90 0.41 20.92
C LEU A 294 2.58 0.21 22.29
N THR A 295 2.00 0.79 23.35
CA THR A 295 2.53 0.74 24.72
C THR A 295 1.80 -0.28 25.60
N TYR A 296 0.88 -1.08 25.04
CA TYR A 296 0.03 -1.96 25.83
C TYR A 296 0.86 -3.06 26.53
N ALA A 297 0.93 -3.00 27.86
CA ALA A 297 1.83 -3.84 28.65
C ALA A 297 1.69 -5.36 28.39
N PRO A 298 0.48 -5.94 28.25
CA PRO A 298 0.32 -7.38 28.03
C PRO A 298 1.01 -7.94 26.78
N ILE A 299 1.25 -7.12 25.75
CA ILE A 299 1.91 -7.58 24.51
C ILE A 299 3.42 -7.29 24.47
N GLN A 300 3.96 -6.46 25.36
CA GLN A 300 5.36 -6.01 25.25
C GLN A 300 6.36 -7.17 25.35
N GLY A 301 6.04 -8.19 26.14
CA GLY A 301 6.85 -9.41 26.25
C GLY A 301 6.83 -10.31 25.01
N LEU A 302 5.90 -10.07 24.08
CA LEU A 302 5.61 -10.93 22.91
C LEU A 302 6.12 -10.33 21.58
N ILE A 303 6.54 -9.07 21.59
CA ILE A 303 6.84 -8.32 20.37
C ILE A 303 8.30 -7.85 20.32
N HIS A 304 8.82 -7.67 19.11
CA HIS A 304 10.08 -6.97 18.87
C HIS A 304 9.86 -5.47 18.70
N GLY A 305 8.75 -5.04 18.11
CA GLY A 305 8.44 -3.64 17.84
C GLY A 305 7.07 -3.46 17.17
N ALA A 306 6.58 -2.23 17.14
CA ALA A 306 5.30 -1.87 16.55
C ALA A 306 5.29 -0.41 16.09
N LYS A 307 4.47 -0.09 15.09
CA LYS A 307 4.24 1.27 14.57
C LYS A 307 2.89 1.36 13.86
N GLY A 308 2.39 2.57 13.60
CA GLY A 308 1.28 2.81 12.69
C GLY A 308 1.67 2.60 11.22
N VAL A 309 0.66 2.43 10.36
CA VAL A 309 0.82 2.19 8.92
C VAL A 309 -0.10 3.05 8.06
N GLY A 310 0.18 3.09 6.77
CA GLY A 310 -0.58 3.90 5.81
C GLY A 310 -0.44 5.38 6.13
N SER A 311 -1.55 6.09 6.28
CA SER A 311 -1.54 7.51 6.67
C SER A 311 -1.39 7.76 8.17
N GLN A 312 -0.98 6.76 8.97
CA GLN A 312 -0.79 6.90 10.43
C GLN A 312 -2.10 7.20 11.18
N GLY A 313 -2.06 7.88 12.33
CA GLY A 313 -3.25 8.16 13.14
C GLY A 313 -3.91 6.92 13.74
N ASP A 314 -5.14 7.07 14.23
CA ASP A 314 -5.93 6.00 14.87
C ASP A 314 -6.56 4.99 13.87
N GLY A 315 -5.93 4.77 12.71
CA GLY A 315 -6.42 3.86 11.68
C GLY A 315 -5.95 2.42 11.87
N THR A 316 -4.66 2.17 11.64
CA THR A 316 -4.11 0.81 11.62
C THR A 316 -2.69 0.81 12.18
N ALA A 317 -2.37 -0.22 12.96
CA ALA A 317 -1.02 -0.50 13.44
C ALA A 317 -0.48 -1.81 12.83
N GLN A 318 0.85 -1.93 12.80
CA GLN A 318 1.54 -3.19 12.55
C GLN A 318 2.45 -3.52 13.72
N ILE A 319 2.54 -4.81 14.04
CA ILE A 319 3.30 -5.34 15.17
C ILE A 319 4.17 -6.49 14.68
N LEU A 320 5.48 -6.43 14.97
CA LEU A 320 6.41 -7.54 14.74
C LEU A 320 6.49 -8.40 16.00
N CYS A 321 5.96 -9.62 15.92
CA CYS A 321 5.96 -10.60 17.01
C CYS A 321 7.26 -11.42 17.02
N LYS A 322 7.60 -11.99 18.18
CA LYS A 322 8.83 -12.78 18.36
C LYS A 322 8.83 -14.08 17.56
N ASP A 323 7.68 -14.72 17.48
CA ASP A 323 7.46 -16.00 16.81
C ASP A 323 5.95 -16.20 16.52
N ALA A 324 5.59 -17.32 15.89
CA ALA A 324 4.22 -17.67 15.58
C ALA A 324 3.32 -17.82 16.83
N GLY A 325 3.86 -18.31 17.95
CA GLY A 325 3.11 -18.45 19.20
C GLY A 325 2.79 -17.09 19.81
N ALA A 326 3.78 -16.19 19.81
CA ALA A 326 3.62 -14.81 20.20
C ALA A 326 2.62 -14.07 19.30
N GLN A 327 2.64 -14.30 17.99
CA GLN A 327 1.66 -13.74 17.04
C GLN A 327 0.23 -14.13 17.40
N ALA A 328 -0.03 -15.43 17.64
CA ALA A 328 -1.35 -15.91 18.05
C ALA A 328 -1.78 -15.31 19.40
N ALA A 329 -0.87 -15.20 20.37
CA ALA A 329 -1.15 -14.60 21.67
C ALA A 329 -1.47 -13.10 21.55
N VAL A 330 -0.72 -12.34 20.74
CA VAL A 330 -0.98 -10.91 20.48
C VAL A 330 -2.34 -10.72 19.82
N CYS A 331 -2.67 -11.51 18.79
CA CYS A 331 -4.00 -11.47 18.16
C CYS A 331 -5.11 -11.66 19.19
N ARG A 332 -4.99 -12.70 20.02
CA ARG A 332 -5.98 -13.00 21.06
C ARG A 332 -6.11 -11.85 22.06
N ILE A 333 -5.00 -11.41 22.66
CA ILE A 333 -4.97 -10.31 23.65
C ILE A 333 -5.63 -9.05 23.09
N LEU A 334 -5.25 -8.61 21.88
CA LEU A 334 -5.78 -7.38 21.31
C LEU A 334 -7.27 -7.50 20.93
N SER A 335 -7.71 -8.67 20.48
CA SER A 335 -9.12 -8.91 20.17
C SER A 335 -10.00 -9.01 21.42
N GLU A 336 -9.55 -9.70 22.47
CA GLU A 336 -10.34 -10.00 23.67
C GLU A 336 -10.32 -8.82 24.66
N GLU A 337 -9.15 -8.22 24.89
CA GLU A 337 -8.97 -7.19 25.92
C GLU A 337 -9.20 -5.77 25.38
N LEU A 338 -8.92 -5.53 24.09
CA LEU A 338 -9.06 -4.22 23.46
C LEU A 338 -10.15 -4.15 22.37
N GLY A 339 -10.79 -5.28 22.01
CA GLY A 339 -11.86 -5.32 21.02
C GLY A 339 -11.41 -5.01 19.59
N MET A 340 -10.10 -5.06 19.31
CA MET A 340 -9.52 -4.65 18.03
C MET A 340 -9.73 -5.69 16.93
N GLY A 341 -9.76 -5.23 15.67
CA GLY A 341 -9.67 -6.15 14.54
C GLY A 341 -8.22 -6.57 14.35
N VAL A 342 -7.94 -7.86 14.23
CA VAL A 342 -6.57 -8.38 14.09
C VAL A 342 -6.47 -9.29 12.88
N MET A 343 -5.37 -9.15 12.16
CA MET A 343 -5.04 -9.99 11.01
C MET A 343 -3.58 -10.43 11.13
N PRO A 344 -3.31 -11.71 11.41
CA PRO A 344 -1.95 -12.23 11.38
C PRO A 344 -1.46 -12.27 9.93
N LEU A 345 -0.20 -11.90 9.72
CA LEU A 345 0.49 -11.98 8.43
C LEU A 345 1.88 -12.56 8.67
N THR A 346 2.22 -13.66 7.98
CA THR A 346 3.58 -14.20 8.02
C THR A 346 4.28 -13.87 6.72
N VAL A 347 5.40 -13.17 6.80
CA VAL A 347 6.27 -12.94 5.64
C VAL A 347 7.33 -14.05 5.63
N PRO A 348 7.35 -14.93 4.62
CA PRO A 348 8.36 -15.98 4.54
C PRO A 348 9.74 -15.40 4.29
N ALA A 349 10.78 -16.10 4.76
CA ALA A 349 12.16 -15.79 4.40
C ALA A 349 12.34 -15.90 2.88
N THR A 350 13.21 -15.07 2.31
CA THR A 350 13.58 -15.15 0.89
C THR A 350 14.69 -16.18 0.73
N HIS A 351 14.50 -17.15 -0.16
CA HIS A 351 15.51 -18.17 -0.49
C HIS A 351 16.50 -17.69 -1.55
#